data_AF-A0AA86QE41-F1
#
_entry.id   AF-A0AA86QE41-F1
#
_cell.length_a   1.000
_cell.length_b   1.000
_cell.length_c   1.000
_cell.angle_alpha   90.00
_cell.angle_beta   90.00
_cell.angle_gamma   90.00
#
_symmetry.space_group_name_H-M   'P 1'
#
loop_
_entity.id
_entity.type
_entity.pdbx_description
1 polymer ?
#
loop_
_entity_poly.entity_id
_entity_poly.type
_entity_poly.pdbx_seq_one_letter_code
_entity_poly.pdbx_strand_id
1 'polypeptide(L)'
;MTDPRIYHKWTDAEVTLLYKTVMTTKRDWYMVHKVFPQLTQMQLQNKFQMIQKQYRKCYHNSTPRSSQSSDTLVQDNVDVQDTINVLLRLVKE
;
A
#
# COMPACT_ATOMS: atom_id res chain seq x y z
N MET A 1 17.85 27.65 -0.45
CA MET A 1 16.59 27.24 -1.10
C MET A 1 16.77 25.79 -1.55
N THR A 2 16.24 24.84 -0.78
CA THR A 2 16.27 23.40 -1.13
C THR A 2 15.07 23.10 -2.03
N ASP A 3 15.35 22.53 -3.19
CA ASP A 3 14.38 22.22 -4.25
C ASP A 3 13.19 21.39 -3.71
N PRO A 4 11.93 21.82 -3.89
CA PRO A 4 10.76 21.19 -3.27
C PRO A 4 10.34 19.86 -3.91
N ARG A 5 11.15 19.31 -4.82
CA ARG A 5 10.93 18.02 -5.46
C ARG A 5 12.05 17.03 -5.14
N ILE A 6 12.38 16.88 -3.86
CA ILE A 6 13.15 15.72 -3.42
C ILE A 6 12.30 14.48 -3.74
N TYR A 7 12.55 13.88 -4.90
CA TYR A 7 11.99 12.60 -5.29
C TYR A 7 12.63 11.55 -4.38
N HIS A 8 11.94 11.21 -3.29
CA HIS A 8 12.33 10.08 -2.46
C HIS A 8 12.27 8.82 -3.30
N LYS A 9 13.41 8.18 -3.51
CA LYS A 9 13.49 6.89 -4.19
C LYS A 9 13.08 5.81 -3.21
N TRP A 10 11.85 5.36 -3.33
CA TRP A 10 11.28 4.29 -2.52
C TRP A 10 11.93 2.94 -2.84
N THR A 11 12.48 2.29 -1.82
CA THR A 11 12.93 0.90 -1.87
C THR A 11 11.80 -0.07 -1.51
N ASP A 12 11.93 -1.33 -1.90
CA ASP A 12 10.95 -2.38 -1.63
C ASP A 12 10.73 -2.57 -0.14
N ALA A 13 11.83 -2.54 0.62
CA ALA A 13 11.80 -2.63 2.08
C ALA A 13 11.01 -1.47 2.70
N GLU A 14 11.21 -0.24 2.24
CA GLU A 14 10.46 0.93 2.70
C GLU A 14 8.98 0.86 2.31
N VAL A 15 8.67 0.33 1.12
CA VAL A 15 7.29 0.14 0.65
C VAL A 15 6.56 -0.88 1.52
N THR A 16 7.18 -2.03 1.78
CA THR A 16 6.63 -3.07 2.67
C THR A 16 6.48 -2.53 4.09
N LEU A 17 7.49 -1.81 4.60
CA LEU A 17 7.46 -1.21 5.92
C LEU A 17 6.37 -0.14 6.04
N LEU A 18 6.20 0.72 5.05
CA LEU A 18 5.13 1.73 5.00
C LEU A 18 3.77 1.05 5.06
N TYR A 19 3.54 0.07 4.17
CA TYR A 19 2.26 -0.64 4.12
C TYR A 19 1.96 -1.33 5.45
N LYS A 20 2.92 -2.10 5.99
CA LYS A 20 2.78 -2.79 7.27
C LYS A 20 2.48 -1.81 8.39
N THR A 21 3.25 -0.73 8.50
CA THR A 21 3.06 0.29 9.54
C THR A 21 1.68 0.91 9.45
N VAL A 22 1.24 1.35 8.27
CA VAL A 22 -0.09 1.94 8.06
C VAL A 22 -1.21 0.97 8.44
N MET A 23 -1.08 -0.31 8.10
CA MET A 23 -2.07 -1.33 8.45
C MET A 23 -2.07 -1.64 9.96
N THR A 24 -0.89 -1.75 10.59
CA THR A 24 -0.75 -2.00 12.03
C THR A 24 -1.27 -0.84 12.87
N THR A 25 -1.00 0.41 12.48
CA THR A 25 -1.45 1.61 13.20
C THR A 25 -2.86 2.04 12.82
N LYS A 26 -3.60 1.26 12.02
CA LYS A 26 -4.95 1.58 11.54
C LYS A 26 -5.03 2.96 10.88
N ARG A 27 -4.01 3.31 10.07
CA ARG A 27 -3.86 4.60 9.37
C ARG A 27 -3.70 5.81 10.28
N ASP A 28 -3.18 5.62 11.49
CA ASP A 28 -2.66 6.72 12.29
C ASP A 28 -1.39 7.29 11.64
N TRP A 29 -1.56 8.37 10.87
CA TRP A 29 -0.48 9.03 10.14
C TRP A 29 0.54 9.70 11.05
N TYR A 30 0.17 10.05 12.28
CA TYR A 30 1.12 10.59 13.25
C TYR A 30 2.12 9.50 13.67
N MET A 31 1.64 8.28 13.95
CA MET A 31 2.51 7.14 14.24
C MET A 31 3.33 6.71 13.03
N VAL A 32 2.76 6.72 11.82
CA VAL A 32 3.49 6.40 10.58
C VAL A 32 4.60 7.42 10.34
N HIS A 33 4.35 8.71 10.57
CA HIS A 33 5.35 9.77 10.41
C HIS A 33 6.51 9.63 11.41
N LYS A 34 6.28 9.10 12.62
CA LYS A 34 7.37 8.79 13.57
C LYS A 34 8.34 7.74 13.05
N VAL A 35 7.88 6.80 12.21
CA VAL A 35 8.71 5.76 11.59
C VAL A 35 9.47 6.31 10.37
N PHE A 36 8.89 7.28 9.66
CA PHE A 36 9.47 7.91 8.48
C PHE A 36 9.66 9.43 8.68
N PRO A 37 10.49 9.87 9.64
CA PRO A 37 10.57 11.29 10.01
C PRO A 37 11.18 12.18 8.91
N GLN A 38 11.94 11.59 7.98
CA GLN A 38 12.50 12.29 6.82
C GLN A 38 11.48 12.57 5.70
N LEU A 39 10.28 11.98 5.78
CA LEU A 39 9.25 12.11 4.76
C LEU A 39 8.06 12.89 5.30
N THR A 40 7.55 13.79 4.48
CA THR A 40 6.32 14.51 4.82
C THR A 40 5.13 13.54 4.83
N GLN A 41 4.15 13.82 5.69
CA GLN A 41 2.90 13.06 5.72
C GLN A 41 2.24 12.96 4.32
N MET A 42 2.29 14.03 3.53
CA MET A 42 1.75 14.05 2.17
C MET A 42 2.47 13.03 1.25
N GLN A 43 3.80 12.92 1.32
CA GLN A 43 4.56 11.93 0.56
C GLN A 43 4.20 10.49 0.97
N LEU A 44 4.03 10.24 2.27
CA LEU A 44 3.63 8.94 2.81
C LEU A 44 2.23 8.54 2.34
N GLN A 45 1.28 9.47 2.39
CA GLN A 45 -0.09 9.27 1.93
C GLN A 45 -0.15 9.00 0.43
N ASN A 46 0.53 9.83 -0.37
CA ASN A 46 0.60 9.65 -1.83
C ASN A 46 1.17 8.28 -2.19
N LYS A 47 2.27 7.86 -1.54
CA LYS A 47 2.85 6.55 -1.78
C LYS A 47 1.90 5.42 -1.40
N PHE A 48 1.25 5.50 -0.24
CA PHE A 48 0.29 4.49 0.20
C PHE A 48 -0.88 4.33 -0.77
N GLN A 49 -1.44 5.45 -1.27
CA GLN A 49 -2.50 5.41 -2.29
C GLN A 49 -2.04 4.72 -3.59
N MET A 50 -0.80 4.98 -4.03
CA MET A 50 -0.22 4.28 -5.18
C MET A 50 -0.11 2.77 -4.96
N ILE A 51 0.35 2.35 -3.77
CA ILE A 51 0.43 0.93 -3.39
C ILE A 51 -0.96 0.29 -3.45
N GLN A 52 -1.98 0.93 -2.86
CA GLN A 52 -3.36 0.42 -2.91
C GLN A 52 -3.90 0.31 -4.34
N LYS A 53 -3.58 1.27 -5.21
CA LYS A 53 -3.99 1.25 -6.62
C LYS A 53 -3.33 0.11 -7.39
N GLN A 54 -2.04 -0.16 -7.14
CA GLN A 54 -1.34 -1.30 -7.74
C GLN A 54 -1.95 -2.61 -7.26
N TYR A 55 -2.23 -2.74 -5.96
CA TYR A 55 -2.86 -3.92 -5.40
C TYR A 55 -4.22 -4.23 -6.07
N ARG A 56 -5.09 -3.22 -6.21
CA ARG A 56 -6.38 -3.38 -6.90
C ARG A 56 -6.22 -3.86 -8.35
N LYS A 57 -5.21 -3.39 -9.08
CA LYS A 57 -4.96 -3.83 -10.46
C LYS A 57 -4.54 -5.30 -10.52
N CYS A 58 -3.69 -5.75 -9.60
CA CYS A 58 -3.24 -7.13 -9.55
C CYS A 58 -4.39 -8.10 -9.25
N TYR A 59 -5.31 -7.73 -8.35
CA TYR A 59 -6.49 -8.54 -8.03
C TYR A 59 -7.56 -8.52 -9.12
N HIS A 60 -7.71 -7.42 -9.87
CA HIS A 60 -8.70 -7.34 -10.96
C HIS A 60 -8.27 -8.11 -12.22
N ASN A 61 -6.97 -8.34 -12.42
CA ASN A 61 -6.48 -9.12 -13.56
C ASN A 61 -6.46 -10.63 -13.32
N SER A 62 -6.71 -11.08 -12.09
CA SER A 62 -6.80 -12.51 -11.72
C SER A 62 -8.21 -13.09 -11.83
N THR A 63 -9.23 -12.31 -12.21
CA THR A 63 -10.60 -12.82 -12.39
C THR A 63 -10.99 -12.78 -13.87
N PRO A 64 -11.08 -13.92 -14.58
CA PRO A 64 -11.80 -13.94 -15.84
C PRO A 64 -13.26 -13.59 -15.51
N ARG A 65 -13.77 -12.55 -16.16
CA ARG A 65 -15.14 -12.05 -16.03
C ARG A 65 -16.12 -13.13 -16.49
N SER A 66 -16.47 -14.07 -15.62
CA SER A 66 -17.67 -14.88 -15.76
C SER A 66 -18.76 -14.28 -14.88
N SER A 67 -19.82 -13.88 -15.56
CA SER A 67 -21.03 -13.28 -15.04
C SER A 67 -21.71 -14.16 -14.00
N GLN A 68 -21.98 -13.63 -12.79
CA GLN A 68 -23.26 -13.84 -12.10
C GLN A 68 -23.35 -12.97 -10.84
N SER A 69 -24.48 -12.28 -10.69
CA SER A 69 -24.89 -11.51 -9.52
C SER A 69 -24.85 -12.34 -8.23
N SER A 70 -24.51 -11.69 -7.11
CA SER A 70 -25.36 -11.65 -5.90
C SER A 70 -24.71 -10.85 -4.78
N ASP A 71 -25.54 -10.08 -4.08
CA ASP A 71 -25.34 -9.50 -2.76
C ASP A 71 -24.59 -10.44 -1.80
N THR A 72 -23.44 -10.02 -1.26
CA THR A 72 -23.07 -10.32 0.13
C THR A 72 -22.03 -9.31 0.60
N LEU A 73 -22.35 -8.58 1.68
CA LEU A 73 -21.41 -7.82 2.50
C LEU A 73 -20.37 -8.80 3.08
N VAL A 74 -19.16 -8.82 2.53
CA VAL A 74 -18.03 -9.50 3.18
C VAL A 74 -17.02 -8.45 3.63
N GLN A 75 -17.06 -8.21 4.93
CA GLN A 75 -16.11 -7.41 5.68
C GLN A 75 -14.90 -8.30 5.99
N ASP A 76 -14.08 -8.59 4.96
CA ASP A 76 -12.92 -9.45 5.14
C ASP A 76 -11.77 -8.69 5.77
N ASN A 77 -11.36 -9.17 6.95
CA ASN A 77 -10.03 -8.98 7.50
C ASN A 77 -9.02 -9.49 6.47
N VAL A 78 -8.56 -8.59 5.61
CA VAL A 78 -7.47 -8.85 4.68
C VAL A 78 -6.26 -9.26 5.51
N ASP A 79 -5.91 -10.54 5.46
CA ASP A 79 -4.74 -11.09 6.11
C ASP A 79 -3.51 -10.30 5.63
N VAL A 80 -2.93 -9.54 6.55
CA VAL A 80 -1.84 -8.61 6.26
C VAL A 80 -0.64 -9.37 5.69
N GLN A 81 -0.50 -10.66 6.02
CA GLN A 81 0.60 -11.50 5.58
C GLN A 81 0.48 -11.86 4.09
N ASP A 82 -0.73 -12.22 3.62
CA ASP A 82 -0.97 -12.46 2.20
C ASP A 82 -0.77 -11.21 1.36
N THR A 83 -1.15 -10.06 1.90
CA THR A 83 -0.90 -8.78 1.22
C THR A 83 0.58 -8.46 1.09
N ILE A 84 1.37 -8.73 2.14
CA ILE A 84 2.83 -8.56 2.11
C ILE A 84 3.46 -9.51 1.08
N ASN A 85 3.00 -10.75 0.99
CA ASN A 85 3.53 -11.73 0.04
C ASN A 85 3.26 -11.33 -1.42
N VAL A 86 2.07 -10.79 -1.72
CA VAL A 86 1.74 -10.26 -3.05
C VAL A 86 2.59 -9.03 -3.39
N LEU A 87 2.75 -8.10 -2.43
CA LEU A 87 3.60 -6.92 -2.62
C LEU A 87 5.06 -7.31 -2.92
N LEU A 88 5.63 -8.29 -2.19
CA LEU A 88 7.00 -8.76 -2.41
C LEU A 88 7.20 -9.44 -3.78
N ARG A 89 6.15 -10.05 -4.36
CA ARG A 89 6.22 -10.63 -5.72
C ARG A 89 6.23 -9.56 -6.81
N LEU A 90 5.54 -8.44 -6.60
CA LEU A 90 5.39 -7.37 -7.59
C LEU A 90 6.62 -6.48 -7.76
N VAL A 91 7.64 -6.59 -6.88
CA VAL A 91 8.85 -5.77 -6.97
C VAL A 91 10.07 -6.51 -7.54
N LYS A 92 9.93 -7.80 -7.89
CA LYS A 92 11.00 -8.60 -8.49
C LYS A 92 10.96 -8.71 -10.03
N GLU A 93 9.99 -8.08 -10.69
CA GLU A 93 9.93 -7.91 -12.16
C GLU A 93 10.43 -6.52 -12.57
#